data_AF-A0A352BGN3-F1
#
_entry.id   AF-A0A352BGN3-F1
#
_cell.length_a   1.000
_cell.length_b   1.000
_cell.length_c   1.000
_cell.angle_alpha   90.00
_cell.angle_beta   90.00
_cell.angle_gamma   90.00
#
_symmetry.space_group_name_H-M   'P 1'
#
loop_
_entity.id
_entity.type
_entity.pdbx_description
1 polymer ?
#
loop_
_entity_poly.entity_id
_entity_poly.type
_entity_poly.pdbx_seq_one_letter_code
_entity_poly.pdbx_strand_id
1 'polypeptide(L)'
;MYCKNCGKEIDDKAEVCPHCGVRNSAGGSVGWAILGFLFPIVGLILYLVWKNSAPKNAKMAGIGALIAVLIELVVFFIVIIIVANTPATY
;
A
#
# COMPACT_ATOMS: atom_id res chain seq x y z
N MET A 1 6.66 2.39 -18.07
CA MET A 1 7.54 1.29 -17.60
C MET A 1 8.15 0.53 -18.79
N TYR A 2 9.09 -0.40 -18.60
CA TYR A 2 9.64 -1.25 -19.70
C TYR A 2 9.15 -2.70 -19.59
N CYS A 3 8.89 -3.35 -20.72
CA CYS A 3 8.59 -4.77 -20.76
C CYS A 3 9.83 -5.60 -20.38
N LYS A 4 9.71 -6.47 -19.37
CA LYS A 4 10.81 -7.35 -18.93
C LYS A 4 11.27 -8.37 -19.98
N ASN A 5 10.46 -8.63 -21.01
CA ASN A 5 10.78 -9.58 -22.07
C ASN A 5 11.42 -8.89 -23.29
N CYS A 6 10.76 -7.87 -23.85
CA CYS A 6 11.22 -7.23 -25.09
C CYS A 6 11.95 -5.89 -24.89
N GLY A 7 12.05 -5.38 -23.66
CA GLY A 7 12.77 -4.15 -23.33
C GLY A 7 12.14 -2.85 -23.85
N LYS A 8 10.99 -2.90 -24.53
CA LYS A 8 10.30 -1.71 -25.04
C LYS A 8 9.49 -1.01 -23.96
N GLU A 9 9.38 0.32 -24.08
CA GLU A 9 8.47 1.10 -23.24
C GLU A 9 7.03 0.66 -23.47
N ILE A 10 6.33 0.46 -22.36
CA ILE A 10 4.92 0.10 -22.32
C ILE A 10 4.24 0.96 -21.26
N ASP A 11 2.96 1.24 -21.52
CA ASP A 11 2.10 1.96 -20.59
C ASP A 11 2.01 1.24 -19.25
N ASP A 12 1.99 1.98 -18.14
CA ASP A 12 1.95 1.45 -16.78
C ASP A 12 0.69 0.61 -16.47
N LYS A 13 -0.34 0.69 -17.31
CA LYS A 13 -1.57 -0.12 -17.24
C LYS A 13 -1.57 -1.32 -18.19
N ALA A 14 -0.58 -1.46 -19.06
CA ALA A 14 -0.52 -2.56 -20.01
C ALA A 14 -0.23 -3.89 -19.29
N GLU A 15 -1.27 -4.70 -19.10
CA GLU A 15 -1.16 -6.07 -18.57
C GLU A 15 -0.55 -7.03 -19.59
N VAL A 16 -0.59 -6.68 -20.87
CA VAL A 16 0.00 -7.41 -21.98
C VAL A 16 0.80 -6.42 -22.81
N CYS A 17 2.05 -6.78 -23.13
CA CYS A 17 2.89 -5.94 -23.97
C CYS A 17 2.35 -5.93 -25.42
N PRO A 18 2.03 -4.75 -26.00
CA PRO A 18 1.53 -4.67 -27.38
C PRO A 18 2.58 -5.06 -28.43
N HIS A 19 3.85 -5.14 -28.06
CA HIS A 19 4.95 -5.45 -28.98
C HIS A 19 5.35 -6.93 -29.03
N CYS A 20 5.17 -7.68 -27.95
CA CYS A 20 5.57 -9.08 -27.89
C CYS A 20 4.48 -10.04 -27.40
N GLY A 21 3.32 -9.52 -26.97
CA GLY A 21 2.17 -10.33 -26.56
C GLY A 21 2.31 -11.02 -25.20
N VAL A 22 3.44 -10.88 -24.50
CA VAL A 22 3.58 -11.47 -23.16
C VAL A 22 2.90 -10.61 -22.09
N ARG A 23 2.37 -11.28 -21.05
CA ARG A 23 1.80 -10.62 -19.89
C ARG A 23 2.88 -9.87 -19.12
N ASN A 24 2.66 -8.59 -18.90
CA ASN A 24 3.50 -7.75 -18.07
C ASN A 24 2.89 -7.66 -16.67
N SER A 25 3.48 -8.36 -15.72
CA SER A 25 3.07 -8.40 -14.31
C SER A 25 3.62 -7.23 -13.48
N ALA A 26 4.07 -6.14 -14.12
CA ALA A 26 4.61 -4.99 -13.41
C ALA A 26 3.47 -4.10 -12.91
N GLY A 27 3.01 -4.33 -11.67
CA GLY A 27 2.07 -3.45 -11.01
C GLY A 27 1.67 -4.00 -9.65
N GLY A 28 2.01 -3.25 -8.60
CA GLY A 28 1.74 -3.59 -7.21
C GLY A 28 2.86 -4.42 -6.56
N SER A 29 3.88 -3.76 -6.00
CA SER A 29 4.84 -4.40 -5.10
C SER A 29 4.37 -4.32 -3.64
N VAL A 30 4.63 -5.37 -2.86
CA VAL A 30 4.37 -5.40 -1.40
C VAL A 30 5.03 -4.22 -0.68
N GLY A 31 6.15 -3.71 -1.22
CA GLY A 31 6.82 -2.53 -0.68
C GLY A 31 5.91 -1.31 -0.54
N TRP A 32 4.95 -1.10 -1.44
CA TRP A 32 4.00 0.02 -1.33
C TRP A 32 3.08 -0.12 -0.12
N ALA A 33 2.67 -1.35 0.20
CA ALA A 33 1.87 -1.62 1.39
C ALA A 33 2.68 -1.43 2.68
N ILE A 34 3.95 -1.84 2.71
CA ILE A 34 4.84 -1.65 3.86
C ILE A 34 5.09 -0.15 4.11
N LEU A 35 5.33 0.63 3.06
CA LEU A 35 5.49 2.08 3.17
C LEU A 35 4.22 2.75 3.71
N GLY A 36 3.05 2.35 3.22
CA GLY A 36 1.77 2.83 3.73
C GLY A 36 1.54 2.44 5.19
N PHE A 37 2.01 1.25 5.60
CA PHE A 37 1.90 0.79 6.98
C PHE A 37 2.80 1.59 7.94
N LEU A 38 4.04 1.89 7.55
CA LEU A 38 5.00 2.61 8.40
C LEU A 38 4.66 4.10 8.54
N PHE A 39 4.12 4.70 7.48
CA PHE A 39 3.74 6.12 7.45
C PHE A 39 2.33 6.28 6.84
N PRO A 40 1.26 6.13 7.65
CA PRO A 40 -0.12 6.12 7.15
C PRO A 40 -0.51 7.37 6.36
N ILE A 41 -0.01 8.55 6.75
CA ILE A 41 -0.23 9.81 6.02
C ILE A 41 0.39 9.75 4.61
N VAL A 42 1.63 9.26 4.49
CA VAL A 42 2.32 9.12 3.20
C VAL A 42 1.61 8.09 2.33
N GLY A 43 1.15 6.97 2.91
CA GLY A 43 0.36 5.96 2.20
C GLY A 43 -0.95 6.51 1.63
N LEU A 44 -1.66 7.36 2.39
CA LEU A 44 -2.88 8.02 1.93
C LEU A 44 -2.62 9.04 0.81
N ILE A 45 -1.54 9.82 0.92
CA ILE A 45 -1.13 10.77 -0.13
C ILE A 45 -0.79 10.01 -1.43
N LEU A 46 0.02 8.95 -1.35
CA LEU A 46 0.38 8.11 -2.50
C LEU A 46 -0.84 7.46 -3.14
N TYR A 47 -1.81 7.01 -2.33
CA TYR A 47 -3.08 6.48 -2.83
C TYR A 47 -3.84 7.52 -3.67
N LEU A 48 -3.91 8.77 -3.21
CA LEU A 48 -4.59 9.84 -3.94
C LEU A 48 -3.85 10.25 -5.21
N VAL A 49 -2.52 10.42 -5.14
CA VAL A 49 -1.68 10.80 -6.28
C VAL A 49 -1.70 9.74 -7.39
N TRP A 50 -1.66 8.46 -7.03
CA TRP A 50 -1.64 7.35 -8.00
C TRP A 50 -3.01 6.77 -8.35
N LYS A 51 -4.09 7.36 -7.83
CA LYS A 51 -5.47 6.92 -8.08
C LYS A 51 -5.77 6.70 -9.57
N ASN A 52 -5.31 7.62 -10.41
CA ASN A 52 -5.63 7.64 -11.84
C ASN A 52 -4.48 7.11 -12.73
N SER A 53 -3.23 7.24 -12.30
CA SER A 53 -2.04 6.84 -13.06
C SER A 53 -1.68 5.37 -12.84
N ALA A 54 -1.60 4.91 -11.59
CA ALA A 54 -1.15 3.55 -11.25
C ALA A 54 -2.05 2.90 -10.17
N PRO A 55 -3.28 2.49 -10.52
CA PRO A 55 -4.28 2.04 -9.54
C PRO A 55 -3.85 0.79 -8.76
N LYS A 56 -3.00 -0.07 -9.35
CA LYS A 56 -2.46 -1.26 -8.67
C LYS A 56 -1.51 -0.87 -7.52
N ASN A 57 -0.61 0.08 -7.75
CA ASN A 57 0.30 0.59 -6.72
C ASN A 57 -0.44 1.41 -5.67
N ALA A 58 -1.38 2.27 -6.12
CA ALA A 58 -2.22 3.07 -5.24
C ALA A 58 -2.97 2.19 -4.23
N LYS A 59 -3.68 1.16 -4.71
CA LYS A 59 -4.44 0.25 -3.84
C LYS A 59 -3.56 -0.40 -2.77
N MET A 60 -2.33 -0.81 -3.10
CA MET A 60 -1.44 -1.42 -2.12
C MET A 60 -0.97 -0.42 -1.04
N ALA A 61 -0.58 0.80 -1.43
CA ALA A 61 -0.23 1.85 -0.48
C ALA A 61 -1.41 2.23 0.43
N GLY A 62 -2.61 2.36 -0.15
CA GLY A 62 -3.83 2.66 0.60
C GLY A 62 -4.25 1.55 1.57
N ILE A 63 -4.14 0.28 1.18
CA ILE A 63 -4.42 -0.87 2.06
C ILE A 63 -3.44 -0.89 3.24
N GLY A 64 -2.15 -0.65 2.99
CA GLY A 64 -1.15 -0.55 4.06
C GLY A 64 -1.47 0.54 5.09
N ALA A 65 -1.84 1.73 4.63
CA ALA A 65 -2.24 2.84 5.49
C ALA A 65 -3.51 2.54 6.32
N LEU A 66 -4.52 1.91 5.70
CA LEU A 66 -5.74 1.53 6.38
C LEU A 66 -5.48 0.51 7.51
N ILE A 67 -4.65 -0.49 7.23
CA ILE A 67 -4.28 -1.53 8.21
C ILE A 67 -3.53 -0.91 9.40
N ALA A 68 -2.60 0.04 9.14
CA ALA A 68 -1.88 0.72 10.21
C ALA A 68 -2.81 1.46 11.17
N VAL A 69 -3.74 2.27 10.64
CA VAL A 69 -4.70 3.03 11.47
C VAL A 69 -5.60 2.11 12.29
N LEU A 70 -6.03 0.98 11.71
CA LEU A 70 -6.84 0.00 12.43
C LEU A 70 -6.06 -0.66 13.58
N ILE A 71 -4.81 -1.07 13.33
CA ILE A 71 -3.96 -1.69 14.36
C ILE A 71 -3.69 -0.68 15.48
N GLU A 72 -3.37 0.56 15.14
CA GLU A 72 -3.09 1.62 16.11
C GLU A 72 -4.30 1.91 17.00
N LEU A 73 -5.50 1.97 16.42
CA LEU A 73 -6.76 2.08 17.18
C LEU A 73 -6.99 0.89 18.10
N VAL A 74 -6.83 -0.34 17.60
CA VAL A 74 -7.04 -1.56 18.40
C VAL A 74 -6.07 -1.61 19.58
N VAL A 75 -4.78 -1.34 19.35
CA VAL A 75 -3.77 -1.31 20.41
C VAL A 75 -4.09 -0.20 21.41
N PHE A 76 -4.51 0.98 20.96
CA PHE A 76 -4.92 2.08 21.83
C PHE A 76 -6.07 1.69 22.78
N PHE A 77 -7.13 1.06 22.26
CA PHE A 77 -8.23 0.57 23.09
C PHE A 77 -7.79 -0.52 24.07
N ILE A 78 -6.95 -1.46 23.65
CA ILE A 78 -6.41 -2.50 24.52
C ILE A 78 -5.59 -1.88 25.66
N VAL A 79 -4.71 -0.91 25.36
CA VAL A 79 -3.92 -0.20 26.37
C VAL A 79 -4.82 0.55 27.35
N ILE A 80 -5.87 1.24 26.87
CA ILE A 80 -6.84 1.90 27.75
C ILE A 80 -7.51 0.91 28.69
N ILE A 81 -7.97 -0.23 28.18
CA ILE A 81 -8.61 -1.27 29.00
C ILE A 81 -7.63 -1.79 30.05
N ILE A 82 -6.38 -2.07 29.67
CA ILE A 82 -5.37 -2.55 30.61
C ILE A 82 -5.12 -1.50 31.70
N VAL A 83 -4.87 -0.24 31.33
CA VAL A 83 -4.60 0.86 32.28
C VAL A 83 -5.80 1.12 33.21
N ALA A 84 -7.03 1.05 32.69
CA ALA A 84 -8.24 1.25 33.48
C ALA A 84 -8.50 0.12 34.48
N ASN A 85 -8.06 -1.11 34.17
CA ASN A 85 -8.26 -2.28 35.03
C ASN A 85 -7.05 -2.60 35.92
N THR A 86 -5.89 -1.98 35.69
CA THR A 86 -4.80 -2.01 36.67
C THR A 86 -5.12 -1.03 37.81
N PRO A 87 -5.29 -1.47 39.06
CA PRO A 87 -5.39 -0.54 40.18
C PRO A 87 -4.09 0.25 40.21
N ALA A 88 -4.22 1.57 40.23
CA ALA A 88 -3.11 2.49 40.34
C ALA A 88 -2.17 2.09 41.50
N THR A 89 -1.09 1.37 41.19
CA THR A 89 0.08 1.28 42.05
C THR A 89 1.03 2.38 41.58
N TYR A 90 0.72 3.62 41.95
CA TYR A 90 1.71 4.69 42.07
C TYR A 90 1.96 4.94 43.56
#